data_AF-A0A2L0I080-F1
#
_entry.id   AF-A0A2L0I080-F1
#
_cell.length_a   1.000
_cell.length_b   1.000
_cell.length_c   1.000
_cell.angle_alpha   90.00
_cell.angle_beta   90.00
_cell.angle_gamma   90.00
#
_symmetry.space_group_name_H-M   'P 1'
#
loop_
_entity.id
_entity.type
_entity.pdbx_description
1 polymer ?
#
loop_
_entity_poly.entity_id
_entity_poly.type
_entity_poly.pdbx_seq_one_letter_code
_entity_poly.pdbx_strand_id
1 'polypeptide(L)'
;MEEYEQTHGVNFGIPEYLLCEPRTYKVNLNSWHESTCDLEFTVVIKCTDAELHEHNNFWSGHQHRLDDNKGDVVAVILKMIGRKVFWYCYENGFSRFTGAALANEIFQQEGWLSDCFEITKLHFENLVDDDEFEFEPVVVES
;
A
#
# COMPACT_ATOMS: atom_id res chain seq x y z
N MET A 1 3.05 29.37 -43.89
CA MET A 1 3.66 29.55 -42.56
C MET A 1 2.47 29.71 -41.64
N GLU A 2 1.91 28.59 -41.20
CA GLU A 2 0.76 28.56 -40.30
C GLU A 2 1.31 28.52 -38.89
N GLU A 3 0.97 29.54 -38.10
CA GLU A 3 1.27 29.58 -36.68
C GLU A 3 0.39 28.56 -35.96
N TYR A 4 1.04 27.56 -35.38
CA TYR A 4 0.40 26.58 -34.52
C TYR A 4 0.12 27.25 -33.17
N GLU A 5 -1.12 27.64 -32.94
CA GLU A 5 -1.59 28.08 -31.63
C GLU A 5 -1.33 26.97 -30.61
N GLN A 6 -0.54 27.29 -29.57
CA GLN A 6 -0.39 26.46 -28.38
C GLN A 6 -1.75 26.38 -27.68
N THR A 7 -2.46 25.27 -27.92
CA THR A 7 -3.62 24.89 -27.13
C THR A 7 -3.15 24.67 -25.69
N HIS A 8 -3.43 25.66 -24.84
CA HIS A 8 -3.41 25.48 -23.40
C HIS A 8 -4.46 24.40 -23.09
N GLY A 9 -3.98 23.20 -22.77
CA GLY A 9 -4.80 22.02 -22.58
C GLY A 9 -5.96 22.30 -21.62
N VAL A 10 -7.18 22.14 -22.13
CA VAL A 10 -8.41 22.23 -21.36
C VAL A 10 -8.39 21.09 -20.35
N ASN A 11 -8.26 21.43 -19.06
CA ASN A 11 -8.30 20.45 -17.98
C ASN A 11 -9.77 20.07 -17.71
N PHE A 12 -10.17 18.83 -18.03
CA PHE A 12 -11.55 18.34 -17.96
C PHE A 12 -12.03 18.04 -16.52
N GLY A 13 -11.80 18.96 -15.59
CA GLY A 13 -12.12 18.73 -14.17
C GLY A 13 -11.30 17.61 -13.52
N ILE A 14 -10.20 17.18 -14.13
CA ILE A 14 -9.25 16.26 -13.52
C ILE A 14 -8.47 17.06 -12.44
N PRO A 15 -8.47 16.60 -11.18
CA PRO A 15 -7.72 17.26 -10.12
C PRO A 15 -6.23 17.38 -10.45
N GLU A 16 -5.61 18.51 -10.07
CA GLU A 16 -4.20 18.78 -10.36
C GLU A 16 -3.26 17.69 -9.87
N TYR A 17 -3.57 17.09 -8.72
CA TYR A 17 -2.76 16.01 -8.16
C TYR A 17 -2.73 14.74 -9.01
N LEU A 18 -3.67 14.54 -9.95
CA LEU A 18 -3.67 13.41 -10.90
C LEU A 18 -3.02 13.74 -12.25
N LEU A 19 -2.57 14.99 -12.45
CA LEU A 19 -1.91 15.41 -13.69
C LEU A 19 -0.42 15.04 -13.69
N CYS A 20 -0.13 13.76 -13.46
CA CYS A 20 1.22 13.22 -13.53
C CYS A 20 1.22 11.81 -14.13
N GLU A 21 2.37 11.40 -14.66
CA GLU A 21 2.54 10.04 -15.15
C GLU A 21 2.45 9.03 -13.99
N PRO A 22 1.61 7.98 -14.09
CA PRO A 22 1.53 6.96 -13.06
C PRO A 22 2.86 6.21 -12.90
N ARG A 23 3.20 5.91 -11.64
CA ARG A 23 4.45 5.25 -11.26
C ARG A 23 4.15 3.90 -10.62
N THR A 24 4.78 2.84 -11.13
CA THR A 24 4.52 1.47 -10.66
C THR A 24 5.66 0.96 -9.80
N TYR A 25 5.33 0.40 -8.64
CA TYR A 25 6.28 -0.13 -7.68
C TYR A 25 5.92 -1.56 -7.30
N LYS A 26 6.95 -2.41 -7.21
CA LYS A 26 6.87 -3.72 -6.56
C LYS A 26 7.36 -3.57 -5.12
N VAL A 27 6.54 -3.96 -4.16
CA VAL A 27 6.82 -3.84 -2.73
C VAL A 27 6.85 -5.24 -2.12
N ASN A 28 7.90 -5.53 -1.36
CA ASN A 28 8.05 -6.80 -0.68
C ASN A 28 8.32 -6.54 0.81
N LEU A 29 7.68 -7.31 1.69
CA LEU A 29 8.06 -7.39 3.09
C LEU A 29 9.19 -8.40 3.21
N ASN A 30 10.41 -7.95 3.54
CA ASN A 30 11.52 -8.83 3.84
C ASN A 30 11.68 -8.91 5.36
N SER A 31 10.89 -9.79 6.00
CA SER A 31 11.07 -10.12 7.41
C SER A 31 12.08 -11.25 7.51
N TRP A 32 13.35 -10.92 7.80
CA TRP A 32 14.39 -11.90 8.07
C TRP A 32 14.24 -12.59 9.45
N HIS A 33 13.29 -12.12 10.27
CA HIS A 33 13.20 -12.48 11.69
C HIS A 33 12.14 -13.52 12.01
N GLU A 34 11.20 -13.79 11.10
CA GLU A 34 10.20 -14.81 11.28
C GLU A 34 9.95 -15.44 9.92
N SER A 35 10.29 -16.73 9.77
CA SER A 35 10.00 -17.55 8.60
C SER A 35 8.48 -17.78 8.41
N THR A 36 7.64 -16.83 8.80
CA THR A 36 6.21 -17.00 9.07
C THR A 36 5.33 -16.23 8.09
N CYS A 37 5.82 -15.22 7.37
CA CYS A 37 4.96 -14.42 6.48
C CYS A 37 5.72 -13.84 5.27
N ASP A 38 5.28 -14.18 4.06
CA ASP A 38 5.74 -13.58 2.81
C ASP A 38 4.65 -12.66 2.24
N LEU A 39 4.99 -11.38 2.00
CA LEU A 39 4.10 -10.41 1.35
C LEU A 39 4.81 -9.77 0.16
N GLU A 40 4.19 -9.87 -1.01
CA GLU A 40 4.62 -9.21 -2.25
C GLU A 40 3.40 -8.58 -2.93
N PHE A 41 3.49 -7.30 -3.30
CA PHE A 41 2.43 -6.64 -4.06
C PHE A 41 2.97 -5.63 -5.07
N THR A 42 2.17 -5.33 -6.08
CA THR A 42 2.43 -4.27 -7.06
C THR A 42 1.41 -3.17 -6.89
N VAL A 43 1.88 -1.93 -6.71
CA VAL A 43 1.03 -0.74 -6.57
C VAL A 43 1.38 0.30 -7.63
N VAL A 44 0.35 0.93 -8.19
CA VAL A 44 0.45 2.08 -9.08
C VAL A 44 0.13 3.34 -8.27
N ILE A 45 1.04 4.30 -8.23
CA ILE A 45 0.84 5.64 -7.71
C ILE A 45 0.47 6.55 -8.88
N LYS A 46 -0.72 7.15 -8.82
CA LYS A 46 -1.30 7.98 -9.90
C LYS A 46 -1.26 9.48 -9.58
N CYS A 47 -0.75 9.85 -8.41
CA CYS A 47 -0.72 11.23 -7.94
C CYS A 47 0.69 11.82 -7.82
N THR A 48 0.75 13.14 -7.73
CA THR A 48 1.98 13.93 -7.58
C THR A 48 2.63 13.77 -6.20
N ASP A 49 3.92 14.10 -6.08
CA ASP A 49 4.64 14.07 -4.79
C ASP A 49 4.08 15.07 -3.78
N ALA A 50 3.52 16.20 -4.24
CA ALA A 50 2.83 17.14 -3.36
C ALA A 50 1.64 16.46 -2.66
N GLU A 51 0.85 15.70 -3.41
CA GLU A 51 -0.27 14.93 -2.83
C GLU A 51 0.21 13.79 -1.93
N LEU A 52 1.33 13.13 -2.27
CA LEU A 52 1.95 12.15 -1.36
C LEU A 52 2.38 12.79 -0.03
N HIS A 53 2.84 14.05 -0.05
CA HIS A 53 3.13 14.79 1.17
C HIS A 53 1.87 15.09 1.96
N GLU A 54 0.76 15.48 1.32
CA GLU A 54 -0.53 15.66 1.99
C GLU A 54 -1.03 14.37 2.64
N HIS A 55 -0.95 13.24 1.94
CA HIS A 55 -1.24 11.92 2.52
C HIS A 55 -0.38 11.61 3.74
N ASN A 56 0.93 11.88 3.68
CA ASN A 56 1.80 11.66 4.83
C ASN A 56 1.45 12.60 6.00
N ASN A 57 1.15 13.86 5.72
CA ASN A 57 0.85 14.91 6.71
C ASN A 57 -0.46 14.67 7.45
N PHE A 58 -1.42 13.98 6.83
CA PHE A 58 -2.68 13.61 7.47
C PHE A 58 -2.48 12.84 8.78
N TRP A 59 -1.47 11.96 8.84
CA TRP A 59 -1.23 11.10 9.99
C TRP A 59 -0.14 11.66 10.92
N SER A 60 -0.34 11.54 12.23
CA SER A 60 0.70 11.89 13.21
C SER A 60 2.05 11.19 12.93
N GLY A 61 3.15 11.83 13.34
CA GLY A 61 4.50 11.31 13.08
C GLY A 61 4.97 11.46 11.62
N HIS A 62 4.29 12.27 10.81
CA HIS A 62 4.63 12.52 9.40
C HIS A 62 6.08 12.99 9.21
N GLN A 63 6.57 13.89 10.07
CA GLN A 63 7.94 14.38 10.00
C GLN A 63 8.95 13.26 10.29
N HIS A 64 8.71 12.46 11.34
CA HIS A 64 9.59 11.34 11.69
C HIS A 64 9.67 10.30 10.56
N ARG A 65 8.54 9.93 9.95
CA ARG A 65 8.53 9.03 8.79
C ARG A 65 9.38 9.61 7.65
N LEU A 66 9.25 10.90 7.38
CA LEU A 66 9.98 11.55 6.31
C LEU A 66 11.49 11.60 6.60
N ASP A 67 11.87 11.93 7.83
CA ASP A 67 13.26 11.99 8.29
C ASP A 67 13.93 10.61 8.22
N ASP A 68 13.25 9.56 8.70
CA ASP A 68 13.72 8.16 8.62
C ASP A 68 13.94 7.68 7.18
N ASN A 69 13.22 8.28 6.23
CA ASN A 69 13.32 7.98 4.81
C ASN A 69 14.11 9.04 4.03
N LYS A 70 14.90 9.89 4.72
CA LYS A 70 15.77 10.90 4.10
C LYS A 70 15.04 11.86 3.15
N GLY A 71 13.79 12.19 3.45
CA GLY A 71 12.96 13.05 2.60
C GLY A 71 12.23 12.32 1.46
N ASP A 72 12.40 11.01 1.28
CA ASP A 72 11.74 10.26 0.22
C ASP A 72 10.27 9.94 0.57
N VAL A 73 9.37 10.80 0.09
CA VAL A 73 7.93 10.67 0.33
C VAL A 73 7.32 9.44 -0.35
N VAL A 74 7.88 9.01 -1.50
CA VAL A 74 7.42 7.80 -2.18
C VAL A 74 7.72 6.59 -1.31
N ALA A 75 8.94 6.50 -0.77
CA ALA A 75 9.30 5.41 0.15
C ALA A 75 8.43 5.41 1.42
N VAL A 76 8.11 6.58 1.97
CA VAL A 76 7.18 6.71 3.11
C VAL A 76 5.82 6.12 2.76
N ILE A 77 5.21 6.55 1.66
CA ILE A 77 3.88 6.10 1.26
C ILE A 77 3.87 4.61 0.95
N LEU A 78 4.87 4.08 0.23
CA LEU A 78 4.97 2.64 -0.04
C LEU A 78 5.05 1.80 1.24
N LYS A 79 5.77 2.28 2.27
CA LYS A 79 5.84 1.62 3.59
C LYS A 79 4.52 1.70 4.34
N MET A 80 3.81 2.83 4.28
CA MET A 80 2.49 2.99 4.88
C MET A 80 1.44 2.07 4.23
N ILE A 81 1.43 2.00 2.90
CA ILE A 81 0.59 1.07 2.13
C ILE A 81 0.96 -0.36 2.48
N GLY A 82 2.25 -0.71 2.48
CA GLY A 82 2.71 -2.07 2.80
C GLY A 82 2.22 -2.55 4.16
N ARG A 83 2.28 -1.69 5.20
CA ARG A 83 1.72 -2.01 6.52
C ARG A 83 0.21 -2.26 6.46
N LYS A 84 -0.55 -1.45 5.73
CA LYS A 84 -2.01 -1.62 5.59
C LYS A 84 -2.36 -2.91 4.84
N VAL A 85 -1.67 -3.20 3.74
CA VAL A 85 -1.86 -4.43 2.96
C VAL A 85 -1.55 -5.66 3.80
N PHE A 86 -0.47 -5.65 4.58
CA PHE A 86 -0.12 -6.76 5.48
C PHE A 86 -1.27 -7.09 6.43
N TRP A 87 -1.75 -6.10 7.19
CA TRP A 87 -2.83 -6.32 8.15
C TRP A 87 -4.14 -6.71 7.46
N TYR A 88 -4.43 -6.13 6.30
CA TYR A 88 -5.58 -6.54 5.49
C TYR A 88 -5.54 -8.04 5.14
N CYS A 89 -4.40 -8.52 4.62
CA CYS A 89 -4.21 -9.94 4.28
C CYS A 89 -4.27 -10.85 5.50
N TYR A 90 -3.68 -10.41 6.62
CA TYR A 90 -3.69 -11.16 7.87
C TYR A 90 -5.11 -11.34 8.43
N GLU A 91 -5.93 -10.29 8.39
CA GLU A 91 -7.29 -10.30 8.96
C GLU A 91 -8.34 -10.96 8.06
N ASN A 92 -8.19 -10.83 6.73
CA ASN A 92 -9.22 -11.26 5.76
C ASN A 92 -8.82 -12.52 4.98
N GLY A 93 -7.61 -13.03 5.22
CA GLY A 93 -7.01 -14.08 4.42
C GLY A 93 -6.58 -13.59 3.03
N PHE A 94 -6.13 -14.54 2.21
CA PHE A 94 -5.62 -14.25 0.87
C PHE A 94 -6.32 -15.10 -0.20
N SER A 95 -6.58 -14.45 -1.35
CA SER A 95 -7.02 -15.10 -2.57
C SER A 95 -6.12 -14.66 -3.72
N ARG A 96 -5.49 -15.60 -4.41
CA ARG A 96 -4.65 -15.31 -5.59
C ARG A 96 -5.39 -14.65 -6.74
N PHE A 97 -6.71 -14.79 -6.80
CA PHE A 97 -7.52 -14.30 -7.92
C PHE A 97 -8.18 -12.95 -7.63
N THR A 98 -8.58 -12.72 -6.38
CA THR A 98 -9.35 -11.55 -5.98
C THR A 98 -8.64 -10.67 -4.96
N GLY A 99 -7.54 -11.15 -4.36
CA GLY A 99 -6.86 -10.47 -3.26
C GLY A 99 -6.39 -9.06 -3.61
N ALA A 100 -5.82 -8.86 -4.80
CA ALA A 100 -5.40 -7.52 -5.23
C ALA A 100 -6.59 -6.54 -5.35
N ALA A 101 -7.68 -6.97 -6.01
CA ALA A 101 -8.88 -6.14 -6.17
C ALA A 101 -9.51 -5.81 -4.81
N LEU A 102 -9.62 -6.79 -3.92
CA LEU A 102 -10.19 -6.61 -2.59
C LEU A 102 -9.31 -5.73 -1.69
N ALA A 103 -7.99 -5.88 -1.75
CA ALA A 103 -7.05 -5.07 -0.97
C ALA A 103 -7.09 -3.57 -1.31
N ASN A 104 -7.64 -3.16 -2.46
CA ASN A 104 -7.85 -1.73 -2.76
C ASN A 104 -8.87 -1.06 -1.81
N GLU A 105 -9.65 -1.83 -1.05
CA GLU A 105 -10.54 -1.30 0.00
C GLU A 105 -9.78 -0.48 1.05
N ILE A 106 -8.48 -0.74 1.28
CA ILE A 106 -7.67 0.07 2.20
C ILE A 106 -7.66 1.55 1.81
N PHE A 107 -7.81 1.87 0.53
CA PHE A 107 -7.81 3.25 0.02
C PHE A 107 -9.17 3.94 0.12
N GLN A 108 -10.22 3.21 0.54
CA GLN A 108 -11.52 3.78 0.89
C GLN A 108 -11.58 4.21 2.36
N GLN A 109 -10.54 3.87 3.14
CA GLN A 109 -10.43 4.28 4.54
C GLN A 109 -10.01 5.76 4.64
N GLU A 110 -10.36 6.40 5.76
CA GLU A 110 -9.98 7.78 6.05
C GLU A 110 -8.47 8.01 5.88
N GLY A 111 -8.10 9.19 5.35
CA GLY A 111 -6.71 9.59 5.09
C GLY A 111 -6.13 9.12 3.76
N TRP A 112 -6.90 8.39 2.94
CA TRP A 112 -6.51 7.96 1.61
C TRP A 112 -7.47 8.50 0.54
N LEU A 113 -6.92 8.71 -0.65
CA LEU A 113 -7.65 9.06 -1.85
C LEU A 113 -7.52 7.87 -2.80
N SER A 114 -8.65 7.22 -3.10
CA SER A 114 -8.63 5.96 -3.85
C SER A 114 -8.27 6.10 -5.33
N ASP A 115 -8.37 7.30 -5.89
CA ASP A 115 -7.90 7.64 -7.22
C ASP A 115 -6.36 7.76 -7.31
N CYS A 116 -5.69 7.94 -6.18
CA CYS A 116 -4.24 8.10 -6.11
C CYS A 116 -3.47 6.78 -6.17
N PHE A 117 -4.10 5.65 -5.85
CA PHE A 117 -3.43 4.37 -5.68
C PHE A 117 -4.21 3.20 -6.26
N GLU A 118 -3.49 2.19 -6.76
CA GLU A 118 -4.12 0.94 -7.20
C GLU A 118 -3.18 -0.25 -6.97
N ILE A 119 -3.63 -1.24 -6.19
CA ILE A 119 -2.95 -2.53 -6.08
C ILE A 119 -3.39 -3.41 -7.25
N THR A 120 -2.44 -3.84 -8.07
CA THR A 120 -2.69 -4.61 -9.29
C THR A 120 -2.29 -6.08 -9.18
N LYS A 121 -1.38 -6.40 -8.24
CA LYS A 121 -0.94 -7.76 -7.94
C LYS A 121 -0.71 -7.89 -6.44
N LEU A 122 -1.03 -9.05 -5.89
CA LEU A 122 -0.85 -9.35 -4.48
C LEU A 122 -0.55 -10.85 -4.32
N HIS A 123 0.42 -11.14 -3.48
CA HIS A 123 0.80 -12.46 -3.01
C HIS A 123 1.03 -12.37 -1.51
N PHE A 124 0.39 -13.27 -0.77
CA PHE A 124 0.54 -13.36 0.68
C PHE A 124 0.53 -14.82 1.10
N GLU A 125 1.56 -15.24 1.83
CA GLU A 125 1.63 -16.55 2.48
C GLU A 125 1.90 -16.35 3.96
N ASN A 126 1.11 -17.04 4.79
CA ASN A 126 1.37 -17.18 6.21
C ASN A 126 1.88 -18.61 6.40
N LEU A 127 3.15 -18.76 6.74
CA LEU A 127 3.92 -20.00 6.82
C LEU A 127 3.80 -20.69 8.20
N VAL A 128 2.86 -20.26 9.04
CA VAL A 128 2.52 -20.97 10.29
C VAL A 128 1.78 -22.26 9.94
N ASP A 129 2.37 -23.40 10.30
CA ASP A 129 1.82 -24.75 10.04
C ASP A 129 1.22 -25.37 11.31
N ASP A 130 0.26 -26.28 11.16
CA ASP A 130 -0.41 -27.00 12.25
C ASP A 130 0.59 -27.80 13.10
N ASP A 131 1.70 -28.26 12.49
CA ASP A 131 2.78 -28.98 13.17
C ASP A 131 3.60 -28.10 14.14
N GLU A 132 3.50 -26.76 14.04
CA GLU A 132 4.11 -25.83 15.00
C GLU A 132 3.27 -25.68 16.30
N PHE A 133 2.05 -26.19 16.33
CA PHE A 133 1.16 -26.11 17.48
C PHE A 133 1.30 -27.35 18.37
N GLU A 134 1.82 -27.15 19.58
CA GLU A 134 1.84 -28.17 20.63
C GLU A 134 0.61 -28.06 21.54
N PHE A 135 0.13 -29.20 22.06
CA PHE A 135 -0.96 -29.24 23.04
C PHE A 135 -0.65 -30.20 24.18
N GLU A 136 -1.13 -29.88 25.38
CA GLU A 136 -1.05 -30.74 26.56
C GLU A 136 -2.46 -30.98 27.16
N PRO A 137 -2.76 -32.21 27.63
CA PRO A 137 -4.05 -32.50 28.25
C PRO A 137 -4.13 -31.90 29.67
N VAL A 138 -5.21 -31.16 29.95
CA VAL A 138 -5.50 -30.66 31.30
C VAL A 138 -6.26 -31.73 32.11
N VAL A 139 -5.69 -32.14 33.25
CA VAL A 139 -6.37 -33.03 34.20
C VAL A 139 -7.33 -32.20 35.04
N VAL A 140 -8.63 -32.48 34.95
CA VAL A 140 -9.65 -31.85 35.80
C VAL A 140 -9.61 -32.51 37.18
N GLU A 141 -9.26 -31.75 38.22
CA GLU A 141 -9.32 -32.24 39.61
C GLU A 141 -10.77 -32.60 39.96
N SER A 142 -10.94 -33.83 40.48
CA SER A 142 -12.24 -34.42 40.86
C SER A 142 -12.59 -34.12 42.31
#